data_AF-A0A3S3U867-F1
#
_entry.id   AF-A0A3S3U867-F1
#
_cell.length_a   1.000
_cell.length_b   1.000
_cell.length_c   1.000
_cell.angle_alpha   90.00
_cell.angle_beta   90.00
_cell.angle_gamma   90.00
#
_symmetry.space_group_name_H-M   'P 1'
#
loop_
_entity.id
_entity.type
_entity.pdbx_description
1 polymer ?
#
loop_
_entity_poly.entity_id
_entity_poly.type
_entity_poly.pdbx_seq_one_letter_code
_entity_poly.pdbx_strand_id
1 'polypeptide(L)'
;MIDNYVKHAQSLIKTFELQDKAPHIAISVDMLDTGIDVPAVANLVFFKPVFSKIKFWQMIGRGTRPCPDLFGPGQDKPDFRVFDFCFNFDFFQENPEGINAGDTAPLGTRLFQARVQLLSHIQSCPETDPDVQLATSLTDGLYREDLQGLENVLTEIGADEGEILLSDLLKRNETPSLAHFIRSLVGLDRAAAKTAFARFLNDSSLTAPQIRFIELIIDQLTARGIMDAEALYNPPFTNLHSGGPDVLFAGKENLIEAVFTTLKSLEPRVEKKIQEMARERVG
;
A
#
# COMPACT_ATOMS: atom_id res chain seq x y z
N MET A 1 -23.54 -12.78 1.08
CA MET A 1 -22.34 -12.03 1.46
C MET A 1 -22.82 -10.80 2.22
N ILE A 2 -22.30 -10.60 3.43
CA ILE A 2 -22.50 -9.37 4.20
C ILE A 2 -21.24 -8.54 4.00
N ASP A 3 -21.37 -7.26 3.63
CA ASP A 3 -20.26 -6.29 3.60
C ASP A 3 -20.74 -4.93 4.16
N ASN A 4 -19.80 -4.03 4.47
CA ASN A 4 -20.09 -2.72 5.09
C ASN A 4 -20.87 -1.75 4.17
N TYR A 5 -21.09 -2.08 2.90
CA TYR A 5 -21.81 -1.25 1.94
C TYR A 5 -23.28 -1.70 1.75
N VAL A 6 -23.70 -2.80 2.37
CA VAL A 6 -25.06 -3.32 2.23
C VAL A 6 -26.05 -2.56 3.11
N LYS A 7 -27.04 -1.90 2.48
CA LYS A 7 -28.26 -1.44 3.17
C LYS A 7 -28.91 -2.68 3.82
N HIS A 8 -29.16 -2.64 5.13
CA HIS A 8 -29.72 -3.73 5.97
C HIS A 8 -28.74 -4.77 6.56
N ALA A 9 -27.48 -4.40 6.85
CA ALA A 9 -26.50 -5.26 7.53
C ALA A 9 -27.04 -6.01 8.79
N GLN A 10 -27.83 -5.34 9.65
CA GLN A 10 -28.41 -5.95 10.86
C GLN A 10 -29.42 -7.08 10.56
N SER A 11 -30.19 -6.95 9.48
CA SER A 11 -31.14 -8.00 9.05
C SER A 11 -30.40 -9.21 8.48
N LEU A 12 -29.29 -8.98 7.80
CA LEU A 12 -28.44 -10.04 7.26
C LEU A 12 -27.69 -10.80 8.36
N ILE A 13 -27.25 -10.11 9.42
CA ILE A 13 -26.66 -10.73 10.61
C ILE A 13 -27.67 -11.67 11.29
N LYS A 14 -28.92 -11.21 11.52
CA LYS A 14 -29.98 -12.08 12.07
C LYS A 14 -30.31 -13.27 11.18
N THR A 15 -30.10 -13.15 9.87
CA THR A 15 -30.32 -14.25 8.93
C THR A 15 -29.13 -15.21 8.93
N PHE A 16 -27.91 -14.71 9.11
CA PHE A 16 -26.67 -15.49 9.25
C PHE A 16 -26.64 -16.34 10.54
N GLU A 17 -27.34 -15.91 11.59
CA GLU A 17 -27.54 -16.72 12.81
C GLU A 17 -28.36 -17.99 12.57
N LEU A 18 -29.12 -18.07 11.48
CA LEU A 18 -29.98 -19.20 11.16
C LEU A 18 -29.22 -20.21 10.28
N GLN A 19 -28.98 -21.42 10.82
CA GLN A 19 -28.20 -22.50 10.21
C GLN A 19 -28.61 -22.84 8.76
N ASP A 20 -29.91 -22.80 8.45
CA ASP A 20 -30.45 -23.21 7.15
C ASP A 20 -30.72 -22.05 6.17
N LYS A 21 -30.26 -20.84 6.50
CA LYS A 21 -30.52 -19.66 5.66
C LYS A 21 -29.24 -19.01 5.17
N ALA A 22 -29.28 -18.64 3.89
CA ALA A 22 -28.30 -17.72 3.34
C ALA A 22 -28.38 -16.37 4.09
N PRO A 23 -27.25 -15.68 4.33
CA PRO A 23 -25.91 -15.98 3.79
C PRO A 23 -25.12 -17.00 4.62
N HIS A 24 -24.24 -17.78 3.98
CA HIS A 24 -23.29 -18.69 4.67
C HIS A 24 -21.91 -18.07 4.93
N ILE A 25 -21.64 -16.89 4.36
CA ILE A 25 -20.39 -16.14 4.53
C ILE A 25 -20.74 -14.70 4.93
N ALA A 26 -20.17 -14.28 6.06
CA ALA A 26 -20.20 -12.91 6.53
C ALA A 26 -18.79 -12.32 6.46
N ILE A 27 -18.65 -11.13 5.85
CA ILE A 27 -17.40 -10.38 5.81
C ILE A 27 -17.66 -9.09 6.58
N SER A 28 -16.71 -8.69 7.42
CA SER A 28 -16.90 -7.51 8.26
C SER A 28 -15.60 -6.80 8.54
N VAL A 29 -15.68 -5.48 8.52
CA VAL A 29 -14.68 -4.59 9.07
C VAL A 29 -15.34 -4.01 10.33
N ASP A 30 -15.02 -4.62 11.47
CA ASP A 30 -15.38 -4.26 12.85
C ASP A 30 -16.83 -4.57 13.31
N MET A 31 -17.80 -4.74 12.40
CA MET A 31 -19.21 -5.02 12.78
C MET A 31 -19.47 -6.42 13.34
N LEU A 32 -18.52 -7.36 13.25
CA LEU A 32 -18.66 -8.71 13.83
C LEU A 32 -17.88 -8.89 15.15
N ASP A 33 -17.19 -7.84 15.60
CA ASP A 33 -16.24 -7.93 16.71
C ASP A 33 -16.98 -7.96 18.06
N THR A 34 -18.20 -7.41 18.14
CA THR A 34 -19.01 -7.37 19.37
C THR A 34 -20.49 -7.73 19.12
N GLY A 35 -21.05 -8.58 19.99
CA GLY A 35 -22.50 -8.81 20.08
C GLY A 35 -23.13 -9.88 19.19
N ILE A 36 -22.38 -10.53 18.28
CA ILE A 36 -22.94 -11.58 17.39
C ILE A 36 -22.61 -12.97 17.93
N ASP A 37 -23.64 -13.79 18.05
CA ASP A 37 -23.58 -15.10 18.65
C ASP A 37 -24.11 -16.15 17.67
N VAL A 38 -23.19 -16.78 16.95
CA VAL A 38 -23.51 -17.77 15.91
C VAL A 38 -22.78 -19.08 16.24
N PRO A 39 -23.41 -20.02 16.97
CA PRO A 39 -22.79 -21.31 17.30
C PRO A 39 -22.34 -22.11 16.07
N ALA A 40 -23.06 -21.95 14.95
CA ALA A 40 -22.82 -22.64 13.68
C ALA A 40 -21.53 -22.22 12.94
N VAL A 41 -20.74 -21.27 13.47
CA VAL A 41 -19.48 -20.84 12.82
C VAL A 41 -18.47 -21.99 12.77
N ALA A 42 -18.30 -22.57 11.57
CA ALA A 42 -17.35 -23.66 11.34
C ALA A 42 -15.97 -23.19 10.85
N ASN A 43 -15.88 -21.99 10.28
CA ASN A 43 -14.63 -21.43 9.73
C ASN A 43 -14.48 -19.96 10.12
N LEU A 44 -13.29 -19.60 10.61
CA LEU A 44 -12.85 -18.21 10.81
C LEU A 44 -11.71 -17.91 9.85
N VAL A 45 -11.72 -16.71 9.25
CA VAL A 45 -10.69 -16.27 8.30
C VAL A 45 -10.15 -14.93 8.77
N PHE A 46 -8.86 -14.90 9.11
CA PHE A 46 -8.13 -13.64 9.29
C PHE A 46 -7.55 -13.22 7.95
N PHE A 47 -8.09 -12.13 7.41
CA PHE A 47 -7.61 -11.45 6.19
C PHE A 47 -7.12 -10.02 6.48
N LYS A 48 -6.91 -9.71 7.76
CA LYS A 48 -6.28 -8.49 8.26
C LYS A 48 -5.41 -8.83 9.49
N PRO A 49 -4.31 -8.09 9.73
CA PRO A 49 -3.58 -8.15 11.00
C PRO A 49 -4.46 -7.71 12.19
N VAL A 50 -4.28 -8.35 13.33
CA VAL A 50 -4.97 -8.10 14.60
C VAL A 50 -3.93 -7.92 15.69
N PHE A 51 -3.76 -6.69 16.15
CA PHE A 51 -2.72 -6.37 17.11
C PHE A 51 -3.20 -6.38 18.57
N SER A 52 -4.50 -6.20 18.81
CA SER A 52 -5.05 -6.23 20.17
C SER A 52 -5.29 -7.67 20.61
N LYS A 53 -4.61 -8.10 21.69
CA LYS A 53 -4.81 -9.40 22.34
C LYS A 53 -6.28 -9.67 22.65
N ILE A 54 -6.95 -8.67 23.22
CA ILE A 54 -8.36 -8.78 23.58
C ILE A 54 -9.21 -9.05 22.33
N LYS A 55 -9.00 -8.28 21.24
CA LYS A 55 -9.74 -8.49 19.99
C LYS A 55 -9.43 -9.85 19.35
N PHE A 56 -8.16 -10.26 19.33
CA PHE A 56 -7.77 -11.54 18.75
C PHE A 56 -8.48 -12.71 19.42
N TRP A 57 -8.43 -12.78 20.75
CA TRP A 57 -9.11 -13.84 21.50
C TRP A 57 -10.64 -13.73 21.42
N GLN A 58 -11.20 -12.52 21.33
CA GLN A 58 -12.63 -12.34 21.06
C GLN A 58 -13.04 -12.89 19.69
N MET A 59 -12.23 -12.68 18.66
CA MET A 59 -12.47 -13.21 17.30
C MET A 59 -12.38 -14.73 17.29
N ILE A 60 -11.35 -15.32 17.90
CA ILE A 60 -11.23 -16.78 18.06
C ILE A 60 -12.43 -17.37 18.81
N GLY A 61 -12.89 -16.69 19.87
CA GLY A 61 -14.05 -17.10 20.66
C GLY A 61 -15.36 -17.21 19.87
N ARG A 62 -15.45 -16.67 18.65
CA ARG A 62 -16.62 -16.85 17.77
C ARG A 62 -16.77 -18.28 17.26
N GLY A 63 -15.66 -19.01 17.10
CA GLY A 63 -15.66 -20.38 16.61
C GLY A 63 -15.84 -21.45 17.69
N THR A 64 -15.65 -21.11 18.97
CA THR A 64 -15.52 -22.10 20.05
C THR A 64 -16.85 -22.66 20.57
N ARG A 65 -17.98 -22.08 20.16
CA ARG A 65 -19.29 -22.53 20.65
C ARG A 65 -19.65 -23.90 20.07
N PRO A 66 -20.11 -24.85 20.92
CA PRO A 66 -20.64 -26.12 20.45
C PRO A 66 -21.96 -25.87 19.71
N CYS A 67 -22.21 -26.67 18.68
CA CYS A 67 -23.43 -26.60 17.88
C CYS A 67 -23.90 -28.02 17.59
N PRO A 68 -24.94 -28.51 18.30
CA PRO A 68 -25.52 -29.81 18.01
C PRO A 68 -26.13 -29.86 16.61
N ASP A 69 -26.15 -31.04 16.01
CA ASP A 69 -26.77 -31.29 14.70
C ASP A 69 -26.28 -30.37 13.55
N LEU A 70 -25.09 -29.78 13.67
CA LEU A 70 -24.58 -28.81 12.68
C LEU A 70 -24.45 -29.42 11.28
N PHE A 71 -24.00 -30.68 11.20
CA PHE A 71 -23.75 -31.39 9.95
C PHE A 71 -24.86 -32.39 9.60
N GLY A 72 -25.91 -32.48 10.43
CA GLY A 72 -27.04 -33.39 10.28
C GLY A 72 -27.46 -34.01 11.62
N PRO A 73 -28.56 -34.79 11.65
CA PRO A 73 -29.06 -35.40 12.89
C PRO A 73 -28.00 -36.29 13.57
N GLY A 74 -27.67 -35.97 14.82
CA GLY A 74 -26.62 -36.62 15.61
C GLY A 74 -25.19 -36.26 15.19
N GLN A 75 -25.01 -35.29 14.29
CA GLN A 75 -23.69 -34.85 13.82
C GLN A 75 -23.41 -33.43 14.30
N ASP A 76 -22.94 -33.36 15.55
CA ASP A 76 -22.54 -32.13 16.20
C ASP A 76 -21.27 -31.55 15.58
N LYS A 77 -21.02 -30.27 15.86
CA LYS A 77 -19.77 -29.58 15.54
C LYS A 77 -18.61 -30.12 16.39
N PRO A 78 -17.62 -30.83 15.80
CA PRO A 78 -16.49 -31.37 16.56
C PRO A 78 -15.42 -30.31 16.82
N ASP A 79 -15.20 -29.41 15.87
CA ASP A 79 -14.20 -28.36 15.88
C ASP A 79 -14.62 -27.17 14.99
N PHE A 80 -13.75 -26.18 14.88
CA PHE A 80 -13.82 -25.13 13.88
C PHE A 80 -12.43 -24.87 13.31
N ARG A 81 -12.37 -24.38 12.07
CA ARG A 81 -11.10 -24.10 11.39
C ARG A 81 -10.78 -22.63 11.43
N VAL A 82 -9.50 -22.32 11.55
CA VAL A 82 -8.98 -20.95 11.44
C VAL A 82 -8.02 -20.88 10.27
N PHE A 83 -8.29 -19.96 9.35
CA PHE A 83 -7.43 -19.63 8.23
C PHE A 83 -6.77 -18.28 8.52
N ASP A 84 -5.47 -18.28 8.77
CA ASP A 84 -4.71 -17.09 9.10
C ASP A 84 -3.81 -16.67 7.95
N PHE A 85 -4.28 -15.74 7.13
CA PHE A 85 -3.52 -15.21 6.00
C PHE A 85 -2.58 -14.07 6.39
N CYS A 86 -2.63 -13.62 7.64
CA CYS A 86 -1.86 -12.47 8.13
C CYS A 86 -0.94 -12.82 9.32
N PHE A 87 -0.69 -14.11 9.57
CA PHE A 87 0.26 -14.59 10.57
C PHE A 87 0.02 -14.01 11.98
N ASN A 88 -1.25 -13.83 12.35
CA ASN A 88 -1.67 -13.37 13.68
C ASN A 88 -1.27 -14.36 14.78
N PHE A 89 -1.30 -15.67 14.54
CA PHE A 89 -0.86 -16.65 15.54
C PHE A 89 0.63 -16.53 15.84
N ASP A 90 1.46 -16.40 14.80
CA ASP A 90 2.90 -16.19 14.95
C ASP A 90 3.15 -14.87 15.69
N PHE A 91 2.42 -13.81 15.30
CA PHE A 91 2.47 -12.52 16.01
C PHE A 91 2.18 -12.64 17.51
N PHE A 92 1.12 -13.33 17.94
CA PHE A 92 0.80 -13.48 19.37
C PHE A 92 1.66 -14.52 20.10
N GLN A 93 2.32 -15.43 19.36
CA GLN A 93 3.34 -16.30 19.92
C GLN A 93 4.60 -15.50 20.29
N GLU A 94 4.98 -14.54 19.45
CA GLU A 94 6.11 -13.64 19.69
C GLU A 94 5.75 -12.47 20.63
N ASN A 95 4.51 -11.98 20.57
CA ASN A 95 4.00 -10.81 21.30
C ASN A 95 2.73 -11.16 22.13
N PRO A 96 2.86 -11.87 23.27
CA PRO A 96 1.72 -12.43 24.01
C PRO A 96 0.73 -11.40 24.58
N GLU A 97 1.16 -10.15 24.76
CA GLU A 97 0.30 -9.05 25.24
C GLU A 97 -0.39 -8.28 24.12
N GLY A 98 0.00 -8.52 22.87
CA GLY A 98 -0.38 -7.69 21.73
C GLY A 98 0.09 -6.24 21.86
N ILE A 99 -0.34 -5.42 20.91
CA ILE A 99 -0.10 -3.97 20.93
C ILE A 99 -1.26 -3.30 21.66
N ASN A 100 -0.95 -2.57 22.74
CA ASN A 100 -1.95 -1.83 23.49
C ASN A 100 -2.45 -0.64 22.66
N ALA A 101 -3.78 -0.53 22.48
CA ALA A 101 -4.43 0.60 21.81
C ALA A 101 -4.31 1.95 22.58
N GLY A 102 -3.55 1.98 23.69
CA GLY A 102 -3.29 3.15 24.52
C GLY A 102 -2.09 3.97 24.09
N ASP A 103 -1.17 3.41 23.30
CA ASP A 103 -0.14 4.22 22.66
C ASP A 103 -0.79 4.90 21.47
N THR A 104 -1.25 6.14 21.69
CA THR A 104 -1.52 7.05 20.58
C THR A 104 -0.37 6.93 19.61
N ALA A 105 -0.67 6.52 18.38
CA ALA A 105 0.32 6.46 17.31
C ALA A 105 1.20 7.72 17.42
N PRO A 106 2.54 7.59 17.43
CA PRO A 106 3.43 8.72 17.69
C PRO A 106 3.03 9.92 16.83
N LEU A 107 3.24 11.14 17.32
CA LEU A 107 2.78 12.36 16.64
C LEU A 107 3.15 12.37 15.15
N GLY A 108 4.35 11.87 14.81
CA GLY A 108 4.80 11.66 13.43
C GLY A 108 3.91 10.70 12.62
N THR A 109 3.50 9.55 13.18
CA THR A 109 2.56 8.63 12.50
C THR A 109 1.20 9.27 12.27
N ARG A 110 0.68 9.99 13.26
CA ARG A 110 -0.62 10.68 13.12
C ARG A 110 -0.57 11.78 12.09
N LEU A 111 0.53 12.55 12.06
CA LEU A 111 0.75 13.61 11.09
C LEU A 111 0.91 13.04 9.68
N PHE A 112 1.68 11.95 9.54
CA PHE A 112 1.84 11.20 8.29
C PHE A 112 0.50 10.66 7.77
N GLN A 113 -0.27 9.97 8.61
CA GLN A 113 -1.59 9.43 8.24
C GLN A 113 -2.55 10.54 7.78
N ALA A 114 -2.57 11.67 8.49
CA ALA A 114 -3.38 12.82 8.10
C ALA A 114 -2.94 13.40 6.75
N ARG A 115 -1.63 13.54 6.51
CA ARG A 115 -1.08 14.05 5.23
C ARG A 115 -1.44 13.12 4.05
N VAL A 116 -1.28 11.81 4.21
CA VAL A 116 -1.63 10.81 3.18
C VAL A 116 -3.14 10.81 2.88
N GLN A 117 -3.99 10.87 3.91
CA GLN A 117 -5.44 10.93 3.72
C GLN A 117 -5.86 12.18 2.94
N LEU A 118 -5.29 13.33 3.25
CA LEU A 118 -5.56 14.58 2.54
C LEU A 118 -5.09 14.52 1.08
N LEU A 119 -3.89 13.99 0.82
CA LEU A 119 -3.38 13.80 -0.54
C LEU A 119 -4.26 12.87 -1.37
N SER A 120 -4.74 11.77 -0.79
CA SER A 120 -5.66 10.84 -1.47
C SER A 120 -6.99 11.51 -1.87
N HIS A 121 -7.50 12.42 -1.02
CA HIS A 121 -8.69 13.20 -1.35
C HIS A 121 -8.43 14.21 -2.47
N ILE A 122 -7.29 14.90 -2.44
CA ILE A 122 -6.89 15.85 -3.51
C ILE A 122 -6.74 15.12 -4.85
N GLN A 123 -6.15 13.92 -4.86
CA GLN A 123 -6.03 13.11 -6.07
C GLN A 123 -7.39 12.67 -6.63
N SER A 124 -8.31 12.30 -5.74
CA SER A 124 -9.66 11.86 -6.12
C SER A 124 -10.52 13.04 -6.61
N CYS A 125 -10.21 14.26 -6.15
CA CYS A 125 -10.93 15.48 -6.48
C CYS A 125 -9.94 16.60 -6.86
N PRO A 126 -9.39 16.61 -8.10
CA PRO A 126 -8.38 17.58 -8.52
C PRO A 126 -8.83 19.05 -8.43
N GLU A 127 -10.15 19.30 -8.47
CA GLU A 127 -10.73 20.64 -8.29
C GLU A 127 -10.53 21.22 -6.88
N THR A 128 -10.17 20.38 -5.91
CA THR A 128 -9.95 20.79 -4.51
C THR A 128 -8.63 21.55 -4.32
N ASP A 129 -7.68 21.37 -5.25
CA ASP A 129 -6.39 22.05 -5.26
C ASP A 129 -5.95 22.34 -6.71
N PRO A 130 -6.63 23.27 -7.40
CA PRO A 130 -6.42 23.51 -8.82
C PRO A 130 -5.02 24.05 -9.13
N ASP A 131 -4.38 24.73 -8.18
CA ASP A 131 -3.02 25.28 -8.29
C ASP A 131 -1.95 24.35 -7.70
N VAL A 132 -2.33 23.15 -7.23
CA VAL A 132 -1.44 22.12 -6.66
C VAL A 132 -0.66 22.60 -5.40
N GLN A 133 -1.01 23.75 -4.82
CA GLN A 133 -0.26 24.33 -3.70
C GLN A 133 -0.38 23.51 -2.42
N LEU A 134 -1.58 22.99 -2.15
CA LEU A 134 -1.84 22.20 -0.96
C LEU A 134 -1.19 20.82 -1.08
N ALA A 135 -1.30 20.18 -2.24
CA ALA A 135 -0.61 18.95 -2.57
C ALA A 135 0.90 19.12 -2.44
N THR A 136 1.50 20.18 -3.01
CA THR A 136 2.94 20.45 -2.88
C THR A 136 3.35 20.69 -1.43
N SER A 137 2.58 21.41 -0.62
CA SER A 137 2.90 21.63 0.80
C SER A 137 2.84 20.34 1.63
N LEU A 138 1.80 19.52 1.43
CA LEU A 138 1.65 18.21 2.09
C LEU A 138 2.77 17.24 1.66
N THR A 139 3.14 17.29 0.39
CA THR A 139 4.26 16.58 -0.22
C THR A 139 5.59 16.96 0.39
N ASP A 140 5.90 18.26 0.45
CA ASP A 140 7.17 18.75 0.98
C ASP A 140 7.33 18.40 2.46
N GLY A 141 6.22 18.43 3.22
CA GLY A 141 6.19 17.94 4.61
C GLY A 141 6.50 16.44 4.73
N LEU A 142 6.01 15.62 3.79
CA LEU A 142 6.33 14.19 3.74
C LEU A 142 7.81 13.93 3.43
N TYR A 143 8.42 14.75 2.57
CA TYR A 143 9.82 14.56 2.14
C TYR A 143 10.87 15.03 3.17
N ARG A 144 10.60 16.10 3.93
CA ARG A 144 11.64 16.77 4.74
C ARG A 144 11.69 16.31 6.21
N GLU A 145 10.56 15.90 6.77
CA GLU A 145 10.42 15.54 8.21
C GLU A 145 9.88 14.12 8.41
N ASP A 146 9.02 13.63 7.52
CA ASP A 146 8.29 12.38 7.76
C ASP A 146 9.00 11.11 7.26
N LEU A 147 9.92 11.14 6.28
CA LEU A 147 10.60 9.89 5.87
C LEU A 147 11.50 9.36 6.97
N GLN A 148 12.35 10.21 7.52
CA GLN A 148 13.20 9.87 8.67
C GLN A 148 12.34 9.67 9.94
N GLY A 149 11.30 10.49 10.12
CA GLY A 149 10.38 10.37 11.26
C GLY A 149 9.56 9.08 11.23
N LEU A 150 9.13 8.62 10.07
CA LEU A 150 8.35 7.41 9.88
C LEU A 150 9.24 6.17 9.91
N GLU A 151 10.44 6.20 9.33
CA GLU A 151 11.43 5.12 9.54
C GLU A 151 11.80 5.00 11.01
N ASN A 152 12.06 6.12 11.70
CA ASN A 152 12.37 6.11 13.13
C ASN A 152 11.16 5.64 13.96
N VAL A 153 9.94 6.05 13.60
CA VAL A 153 8.72 5.60 14.31
C VAL A 153 8.41 4.13 14.02
N LEU A 154 8.60 3.64 12.80
CA LEU A 154 8.52 2.20 12.49
C LEU A 154 9.58 1.42 13.26
N THR A 155 10.77 1.99 13.45
CA THR A 155 11.84 1.40 14.27
C THR A 155 11.52 1.46 15.77
N GLU A 156 10.89 2.52 16.26
CA GLU A 156 10.49 2.73 17.67
C GLU A 156 9.26 1.92 18.08
N ILE A 157 8.33 1.64 17.16
CA ILE A 157 7.19 0.72 17.38
C ILE A 157 7.70 -0.70 17.70
N GLY A 158 8.94 -1.01 17.30
CA GLY A 158 9.59 -2.30 17.51
C GLY A 158 10.11 -2.81 16.18
N ALA A 159 11.37 -3.27 16.15
CA ALA A 159 12.06 -3.66 14.93
C ALA A 159 11.26 -4.69 14.10
N ASP A 160 10.57 -5.62 14.75
CA ASP A 160 9.79 -6.65 14.06
C ASP A 160 8.40 -6.13 13.61
N GLU A 161 7.75 -5.23 14.38
CA GLU A 161 6.38 -4.75 14.13
C GLU A 161 6.30 -3.67 13.06
N GLY A 162 7.23 -2.72 13.06
CA GLY A 162 7.34 -1.72 12.00
C GLY A 162 7.78 -2.34 10.68
N GLU A 163 8.62 -3.37 10.72
CA GLU A 163 9.10 -4.09 9.54
C GLU A 163 7.99 -4.94 8.89
N ILE A 164 7.13 -5.59 9.68
CA ILE A 164 5.96 -6.32 9.15
C ILE A 164 4.97 -5.36 8.49
N LEU A 165 4.55 -4.28 9.17
CA LEU A 165 3.60 -3.31 8.60
C LEU A 165 4.14 -2.64 7.34
N LEU A 166 5.42 -2.27 7.35
CA LEU A 166 6.06 -1.68 6.19
C LEU A 166 6.17 -2.69 5.05
N SER A 167 6.63 -3.91 5.31
CA SER A 167 6.77 -4.94 4.29
C SER A 167 5.43 -5.34 3.66
N ASP A 168 4.36 -5.43 4.45
CA ASP A 168 3.00 -5.69 3.95
C ASP A 168 2.47 -4.54 3.09
N LEU A 169 2.68 -3.29 3.51
CA LEU A 169 2.30 -2.11 2.71
C LEU A 169 3.04 -2.13 1.37
N LEU A 170 4.36 -2.35 1.39
CA LEU A 170 5.19 -2.38 0.20
C LEU A 170 4.81 -3.51 -0.76
N LYS A 171 4.56 -4.72 -0.23
CA LYS A 171 4.08 -5.87 -1.02
C LYS A 171 2.73 -5.60 -1.66
N ARG A 172 1.76 -5.08 -0.90
CA ARG A 172 0.39 -4.79 -1.40
C ARG A 172 0.38 -3.75 -2.53
N ASN A 173 1.31 -2.81 -2.49
CA ASN A 173 1.40 -1.73 -3.46
C ASN A 173 2.51 -1.96 -4.50
N GLU A 174 3.13 -3.15 -4.53
CA GLU A 174 4.19 -3.53 -5.47
C GLU A 174 5.35 -2.49 -5.52
N THR A 175 5.71 -1.92 -4.37
CA THR A 175 6.73 -0.87 -4.29
C THR A 175 7.97 -1.37 -3.54
N PRO A 176 9.19 -1.10 -4.05
CA PRO A 176 10.41 -1.69 -3.47
C PRO A 176 10.90 -1.00 -2.20
N SER A 177 10.43 0.22 -1.91
CA SER A 177 10.72 0.93 -0.66
C SER A 177 9.64 1.95 -0.32
N LEU A 178 9.61 2.41 0.93
CA LEU A 178 8.68 3.44 1.39
C LEU A 178 8.82 4.73 0.57
N ALA A 179 10.05 5.09 0.23
CA ALA A 179 10.31 6.24 -0.63
C ALA A 179 9.73 6.06 -2.04
N HIS A 180 9.73 4.83 -2.59
CA HIS A 180 9.02 4.55 -3.85
C HIS A 180 7.51 4.67 -3.69
N PHE A 181 6.95 4.14 -2.60
CA PHE A 181 5.53 4.24 -2.32
C PHE A 181 5.06 5.70 -2.19
N ILE A 182 5.72 6.48 -1.34
CA ILE A 182 5.39 7.90 -1.15
C ILE A 182 5.55 8.66 -2.46
N ARG A 183 6.64 8.44 -3.19
CA ARG A 183 6.86 9.10 -4.48
C ARG A 183 5.81 8.71 -5.52
N SER A 184 5.35 7.46 -5.51
CA SER A 184 4.24 7.00 -6.37
C SER A 184 2.91 7.69 -6.05
N LEU A 185 2.66 7.99 -4.76
CA LEU A 185 1.46 8.69 -4.32
C LEU A 185 1.50 10.19 -4.60
N VAL A 186 2.69 10.76 -4.73
CA VAL A 186 2.85 12.20 -4.62
C VAL A 186 3.31 12.84 -5.92
N GLY A 187 4.07 12.12 -6.74
CA GLY A 187 4.71 12.72 -7.90
C GLY A 187 6.09 13.31 -7.60
N LEU A 188 6.78 13.75 -8.66
CA LEU A 188 8.02 14.52 -8.57
C LEU A 188 7.71 16.00 -8.79
N ASP A 189 8.26 16.87 -7.95
CA ASP A 189 8.16 18.30 -8.16
C ASP A 189 8.59 18.68 -9.60
N ARG A 190 7.74 19.44 -10.28
CA ARG A 190 7.93 19.79 -11.70
C ARG A 190 9.17 20.66 -11.89
N ALA A 191 9.50 21.54 -10.95
CA ALA A 191 10.69 22.38 -11.05
C ALA A 191 11.97 21.55 -10.85
N ALA A 192 11.97 20.61 -9.91
CA ALA A 192 13.06 19.66 -9.69
C ALA A 192 13.26 18.73 -10.91
N ALA A 193 12.18 18.18 -11.46
CA ALA A 193 12.22 17.38 -12.68
C ALA A 193 12.81 18.18 -13.86
N LYS A 194 12.30 19.39 -14.10
CA LYS A 194 12.85 20.28 -15.13
C LYS A 194 14.32 20.62 -14.91
N THR A 195 14.72 20.85 -13.67
CA THR A 195 16.12 21.14 -13.32
C THR A 195 17.02 19.94 -13.65
N ALA A 196 16.58 18.73 -13.31
CA ALA A 196 17.34 17.51 -13.61
C ALA A 196 17.52 17.27 -15.12
N PHE A 197 16.52 17.63 -15.93
CA PHE A 197 16.56 17.49 -17.38
C PHE A 197 16.96 18.77 -18.14
N ALA A 198 17.32 19.86 -17.44
CA ALA A 198 17.58 21.16 -18.04
C ALA A 198 18.69 21.13 -19.10
N ARG A 199 19.71 20.29 -18.89
CA ARG A 199 20.82 20.13 -19.85
C ARG A 199 20.35 19.67 -21.23
N PHE A 200 19.28 18.87 -21.29
CA PHE A 200 18.76 18.35 -22.54
C PHE A 200 17.74 19.31 -23.16
N LEU A 201 16.89 19.94 -22.33
CA LEU A 201 15.92 20.93 -22.82
C LEU A 201 16.59 22.14 -23.47
N ASN A 202 17.82 22.47 -23.06
CA ASN A 202 18.60 23.57 -23.60
C ASN A 202 19.55 23.15 -24.75
N ASP A 203 19.56 21.88 -25.15
CA ASP A 203 20.40 21.40 -26.24
C ASP A 203 19.77 21.76 -27.59
N SER A 204 20.35 22.75 -28.26
CA SER A 204 19.90 23.25 -29.56
C SER A 204 20.04 22.25 -30.71
N SER A 205 20.74 21.14 -30.51
CA SER A 205 20.84 20.06 -31.51
C SER A 205 19.57 19.20 -31.57
N LEU A 206 18.71 19.22 -30.55
CA LEU A 206 17.54 18.35 -30.45
C LEU A 206 16.41 18.77 -31.41
N THR A 207 15.73 17.77 -31.98
CA THR A 207 14.53 17.98 -32.80
C THR A 207 13.28 18.16 -31.94
N ALA A 208 12.20 18.71 -32.50
CA ALA A 208 10.94 18.88 -31.77
C ALA A 208 10.39 17.55 -31.19
N PRO A 209 10.41 16.40 -31.90
CA PRO A 209 10.04 15.11 -31.32
C PRO A 209 10.96 14.67 -30.16
N GLN A 210 12.26 14.96 -30.23
CA GLN A 210 13.22 14.64 -29.16
C GLN A 210 12.99 15.50 -27.91
N ILE A 211 12.71 16.80 -28.07
CA ILE A 211 12.35 17.69 -26.95
C ILE A 211 11.04 17.21 -26.33
N ARG A 212 10.04 16.89 -27.15
CA ARG A 212 8.74 16.39 -26.66
C ARG A 212 8.88 15.08 -25.89
N PHE A 213 9.79 14.21 -26.30
CA PHE A 213 10.11 12.99 -25.57
C PHE A 213 10.59 13.29 -24.13
N ILE A 214 11.50 14.25 -23.98
CA ILE A 214 12.01 14.66 -22.65
C ILE A 214 10.93 15.35 -21.82
N GLU A 215 10.09 16.18 -22.44
CA GLU A 215 8.92 16.76 -21.75
C GLU A 215 7.94 15.68 -21.27
N LEU A 216 7.69 14.63 -22.05
CA LEU A 216 6.86 13.51 -21.63
C LEU A 216 7.47 12.76 -20.44
N ILE A 217 8.80 12.63 -20.37
CA ILE A 217 9.47 12.08 -19.18
C ILE A 217 9.17 12.94 -17.96
N ILE A 218 9.35 14.26 -18.08
CA ILE A 218 9.07 15.21 -17.00
C ILE A 218 7.59 15.13 -16.59
N ASP A 219 6.66 15.13 -17.54
CA ASP A 219 5.22 15.07 -17.26
C ASP A 219 4.84 13.78 -16.50
N GLN A 220 5.38 12.63 -16.94
CA GLN A 220 5.12 11.35 -16.28
C GLN A 220 5.79 11.24 -14.90
N LEU A 221 7.04 11.74 -14.76
CA LEU A 221 7.69 11.83 -13.45
C LEU A 221 6.92 12.75 -12.51
N THR A 222 6.39 13.87 -13.00
CA THR A 222 5.56 14.75 -12.17
C THR A 222 4.24 14.10 -11.79
N ALA A 223 3.61 13.35 -12.69
CA ALA A 223 2.31 12.72 -12.43
C ALA A 223 2.42 11.46 -11.54
N ARG A 224 3.45 10.64 -11.73
CA ARG A 224 3.58 9.31 -11.09
C ARG A 224 4.74 9.22 -10.11
N GLY A 225 5.65 10.19 -10.12
CA GLY A 225 6.82 10.27 -9.23
C GLY A 225 7.96 9.31 -9.58
N ILE A 226 7.60 8.14 -10.08
CA ILE A 226 8.50 7.06 -10.50
C ILE A 226 8.25 6.73 -11.97
N MET A 227 9.30 6.32 -12.65
CA MET A 227 9.25 5.85 -14.02
C MET A 227 10.38 4.86 -14.24
N ASP A 228 10.02 3.64 -14.60
CA ASP A 228 10.97 2.63 -15.07
C ASP A 228 11.50 3.04 -16.46
N ALA A 229 12.79 2.79 -16.70
CA ALA A 229 13.42 2.93 -18.00
C ALA A 229 12.68 2.15 -19.11
N GLU A 230 12.11 0.99 -18.80
CA GLU A 230 11.32 0.19 -19.75
C GLU A 230 10.05 0.91 -20.23
N ALA A 231 9.50 1.84 -19.42
CA ALA A 231 8.31 2.61 -19.80
C ALA A 231 8.55 3.48 -21.04
N LEU A 232 9.81 3.85 -21.31
CA LEU A 232 10.19 4.64 -22.50
C LEU A 232 9.98 3.89 -23.82
N TYR A 233 9.84 2.56 -23.78
CA TYR A 233 9.53 1.71 -24.93
C TYR A 233 8.04 1.40 -25.09
N ASN A 234 7.18 2.06 -24.30
CA ASN A 234 5.73 1.88 -24.32
C ASN A 234 5.00 3.20 -24.65
N PRO A 235 3.72 3.16 -25.04
CA PRO A 235 2.92 4.39 -25.16
C PRO A 235 2.89 5.16 -23.82
N PRO A 236 2.96 6.51 -23.82
CA PRO A 236 2.85 7.41 -24.97
C PRO A 236 4.16 7.69 -25.73
N PHE A 237 5.31 7.15 -25.29
CA PHE A 237 6.62 7.45 -25.88
C PHE A 237 6.77 6.92 -27.31
N THR A 238 6.30 5.70 -27.56
CA THR A 238 6.31 5.08 -28.89
C THR A 238 5.38 5.77 -29.89
N ASN A 239 4.44 6.61 -29.43
CA ASN A 239 3.61 7.42 -30.32
C ASN A 239 4.41 8.54 -30.99
N LEU A 240 5.54 8.97 -30.40
CA LEU A 240 6.43 9.96 -30.99
C LEU A 240 7.27 9.36 -32.12
N HIS A 241 7.64 8.08 -31.99
CA HIS A 241 8.37 7.34 -33.01
C HIS A 241 8.20 5.83 -32.81
N SER A 242 7.78 5.11 -33.86
CA SER A 242 7.48 3.67 -33.79
C SER A 242 8.69 2.78 -33.47
N GLY A 243 9.91 3.29 -33.68
CA GLY A 243 11.16 2.62 -33.32
C GLY A 243 11.64 2.87 -31.88
N GLY A 244 10.87 3.58 -31.06
CA GLY A 244 11.25 3.87 -29.68
C GLY A 244 12.40 4.89 -29.54
N PRO A 245 12.97 5.05 -28.33
CA PRO A 245 14.01 6.02 -28.04
C PRO A 245 15.28 5.83 -28.85
N ASP A 246 15.71 4.59 -29.09
CA ASP A 246 16.97 4.31 -29.81
C ASP A 246 16.95 4.87 -31.23
N VAL A 247 15.83 4.71 -31.93
CA VAL A 247 15.69 5.21 -33.30
C VAL A 247 15.38 6.72 -33.28
N LEU A 248 14.60 7.20 -32.30
CA LEU A 248 14.31 8.62 -32.15
C LEU A 248 15.58 9.46 -31.91
N PHE A 249 16.57 8.90 -31.22
CA PHE A 249 17.85 9.51 -30.91
C PHE A 249 19.03 8.92 -31.71
N ALA A 250 18.77 8.31 -32.88
CA ALA A 250 19.82 7.75 -33.73
C ALA A 250 20.91 8.78 -34.06
N GLY A 251 22.18 8.40 -33.91
CA GLY A 251 23.34 9.30 -34.04
C GLY A 251 23.59 10.21 -32.83
N LYS A 252 22.84 10.02 -31.74
CA LYS A 252 22.98 10.70 -30.44
C LYS A 252 22.90 9.69 -29.29
N GLU A 253 23.58 8.55 -29.44
CA GLU A 253 23.54 7.43 -28.49
C GLU A 253 23.98 7.87 -27.07
N ASN A 254 25.03 8.70 -26.99
CA ASN A 254 25.50 9.26 -25.73
C ASN A 254 24.45 10.12 -25.02
N LEU A 255 23.55 10.76 -25.77
CA LEU A 255 22.52 11.62 -25.21
C LEU A 255 21.39 10.79 -24.61
N ILE A 256 20.94 9.75 -25.32
CA ILE A 256 19.90 8.86 -24.78
C ILE A 256 20.42 8.07 -23.56
N GLU A 257 21.68 7.61 -23.57
CA GLU A 257 22.31 7.01 -22.39
C GLU A 257 22.37 7.99 -21.21
N ALA A 258 22.68 9.25 -21.48
CA ALA A 258 22.65 10.31 -20.48
C ALA A 258 21.25 10.55 -19.92
N VAL A 259 20.20 10.46 -20.74
CA VAL A 259 18.78 10.55 -20.32
C VAL A 259 18.44 9.40 -19.37
N PHE A 260 18.76 8.15 -19.74
CA PHE A 260 18.58 6.98 -18.88
C PHE A 260 19.34 7.11 -17.55
N THR A 261 20.57 7.62 -17.60
CA THR A 261 21.39 7.85 -16.41
C THR A 261 20.75 8.90 -15.49
N THR A 262 20.23 9.99 -16.07
CA THR A 262 19.51 11.02 -15.30
C THR A 262 18.24 10.43 -14.68
N LEU A 263 17.46 9.65 -15.43
CA LEU A 263 16.27 8.98 -14.93
C LEU A 263 16.60 8.08 -13.72
N LYS A 264 17.61 7.22 -13.86
CA LYS A 264 18.08 6.33 -12.79
C LYS A 264 18.59 7.08 -11.56
N SER A 265 19.23 8.23 -11.76
CA SER A 265 19.70 9.06 -10.63
C SER A 265 18.57 9.69 -9.81
N LEU A 266 17.36 9.77 -10.38
CA LEU A 266 16.16 10.29 -9.73
C LEU A 266 15.32 9.20 -9.04
N GLU A 267 15.69 7.92 -9.21
CA GLU A 267 15.06 6.81 -8.50
C GLU A 267 15.38 6.90 -7.01
N PRO A 268 14.38 6.72 -6.12
CA PRO A 268 14.64 6.62 -4.69
C PRO A 268 15.62 5.48 -4.41
N ARG A 269 16.59 5.70 -3.52
CA ARG A 269 17.50 4.62 -3.12
C ARG A 269 16.72 3.53 -2.42
N VAL A 270 16.90 2.29 -2.87
CA VAL A 270 16.46 1.10 -2.13
C VAL A 270 17.56 0.79 -1.11
N GLU A 271 17.32 1.04 0.18
CA GLU A 271 18.20 0.52 1.21
C GLU A 271 18.10 -1.01 1.23
N LYS A 272 19.19 -1.68 0.84
CA LYS A 272 19.26 -3.13 0.71
C LYS A 272 19.09 -3.91 2.03
N LYS A 273 19.14 -3.24 3.19
CA LYS A 273 19.07 -3.90 4.50
C LYS A 273 17.82 -4.76 4.66
N ILE A 274 16.67 -4.32 4.14
CA ILE A 274 15.40 -5.04 4.31
C ILE A 274 15.33 -6.31 3.41
N GLN A 275 16.02 -6.32 2.26
CA GLN A 275 16.03 -7.50 1.37
C GLN A 275 17.07 -8.56 1.76
N GLU A 276 18.20 -8.16 2.37
CA GLU A 276 19.23 -9.10 2.80
C GLU A 276 18.82 -9.87 4.06
N MET A 277 18.10 -9.25 5.00
CA MET A 277 17.62 -9.92 6.22
C MET A 277 16.55 -11.00 5.94
N ALA A 278 15.72 -10.83 4.91
CA ALA A 278 14.76 -11.85 4.48
C ALA A 278 15.43 -13.07 3.82
N ARG A 279 16.64 -12.93 3.29
CA ARG A 279 17.41 -14.02 2.68
C ARG A 279 18.19 -14.84 3.71
N GLU A 280 18.64 -14.21 4.80
CA GLU A 280 19.41 -14.90 5.85
C GLU A 280 18.58 -15.78 6.79
N ARG A 281 17.23 -15.67 6.77
CA ARG A 281 16.33 -16.55 7.56
C ARG A 281 15.79 -17.77 6.79
N VAL A 282 16.13 -17.93 5.52
CA VAL A 282 15.74 -19.10 4.69
C VAL A 282 16.97 -19.97 4.32
N GLY A 283 18.14 -19.69 4.91
CA GLY A 283 19.37 -20.47 4.77
C GLY A 283 19.59 -21.43 5.93
#